data_AF-A0A919ZQZ6-F1
#
_entry.id   AF-A0A919ZQZ6-F1
#
_cell.length_a   1.000
_cell.length_b   1.000
_cell.length_c   1.000
_cell.angle_alpha   90.00
_cell.angle_beta   90.00
_cell.angle_gamma   90.00
#
_symmetry.space_group_name_H-M   'P 1'
#
loop_
_entity.id
_entity.type
_entity.pdbx_description
1 polymer ?
#
loop_
_entity_poly.entity_id
_entity_poly.type
_entity_poly.pdbx_seq_one_letter_code
_entity_poly.pdbx_strand_id
1 'polypeptide(L)'
;MSKQNMSFQLGITFEDVEIKGVQIDLKNFLFLNARICKEIENLCRYNSYVNFAETLLNGIQIEGKIETVFNHKRFIAALKKFQLVHKSSWKGFFTYEDTKDNFIFKAPDFMQELA
;
A
#
# COMPACT_ATOMS: atom_id res chain seq x y z
N MET A 1 -21.52 -16.96 5.61
CA MET A 1 -20.35 -16.10 5.93
C MET A 1 -20.20 -15.13 4.77
N SER A 2 -20.27 -13.82 5.00
CA SER A 2 -19.97 -12.85 3.95
C SER A 2 -18.46 -12.87 3.70
N LYS A 3 -18.05 -13.35 2.53
CA LYS A 3 -16.67 -13.20 2.08
C LYS A 3 -16.46 -11.72 1.75
N GLN A 4 -15.78 -10.99 2.62
CA GLN A 4 -15.26 -9.68 2.25
C GLN A 4 -14.09 -9.91 1.30
N ASN A 5 -14.15 -9.32 0.12
CA ASN A 5 -13.13 -9.50 -0.91
C ASN A 5 -12.51 -8.14 -1.23
N MET A 6 -11.20 -8.05 -1.04
CA MET A 6 -10.42 -6.90 -1.48
C MET A 6 -9.53 -7.33 -2.63
N SER A 7 -9.51 -6.55 -3.72
CA SER A 7 -8.55 -6.74 -4.80
C SER A 7 -7.64 -5.52 -4.90
N PHE A 8 -6.36 -5.74 -5.12
CA PHE A 8 -5.35 -4.70 -5.21
C PHE A 8 -4.69 -4.76 -6.59
N GLN A 9 -4.59 -3.60 -7.22
CA GLN A 9 -3.76 -3.35 -8.38
C GLN A 9 -3.19 -1.93 -8.24
N LEU A 10 -2.29 -1.77 -7.26
CA LEU A 10 -1.79 -0.46 -6.84
C LEU A 10 -0.29 -0.36 -7.03
N GLY A 11 0.16 0.64 -7.76
CA GLY A 11 1.58 1.01 -7.89
C GLY A 11 1.86 2.34 -7.21
N ILE A 12 2.91 2.39 -6.41
CA ILE A 12 3.34 3.55 -5.64
C ILE A 12 4.80 3.81 -6.01
N THR A 13 5.12 5.04 -6.42
CA THR A 13 6.48 5.46 -6.77
C THR A 13 6.90 6.62 -5.88
N PHE A 14 8.14 6.62 -5.43
CA PHE A 14 8.72 7.64 -4.54
C PHE A 14 10.21 7.74 -4.80
N GLU A 15 10.83 8.82 -4.37
CA GLU A 15 12.26 9.06 -4.61
C GLU A 15 13.11 8.49 -3.46
N ASP A 16 14.07 7.64 -3.86
CA ASP A 16 15.30 7.27 -3.15
C ASP A 16 15.18 7.05 -1.64
N VAL A 17 14.29 6.16 -1.22
CA VAL A 17 14.26 5.72 0.18
C VAL A 17 15.35 4.67 0.39
N GLU A 18 16.37 5.04 1.16
CA GLU A 18 17.42 4.13 1.61
C GLU A 18 16.85 3.07 2.55
N ILE A 19 17.14 1.79 2.27
CA ILE A 19 16.83 0.69 3.17
C ILE A 19 18.10 0.01 3.66
N LYS A 20 18.17 -0.20 4.98
CA LYS A 20 19.24 -0.95 5.63
C LYS A 20 18.83 -2.41 5.73
N GLY A 21 19.39 -3.25 4.87
CA GLY A 21 19.16 -4.71 4.86
C GLY A 21 18.23 -5.18 3.76
N VAL A 22 17.95 -6.50 3.76
CA VAL A 22 17.27 -7.20 2.65
C VAL A 22 15.74 -7.23 2.83
N GLN A 23 15.23 -6.93 4.02
CA GLN A 23 13.81 -7.01 4.35
C GLN A 23 13.24 -5.64 4.74
N ILE A 24 12.08 -5.32 4.18
CA ILE A 24 11.36 -4.07 4.45
C ILE A 24 10.34 -4.33 5.56
N ASP A 25 10.48 -3.59 6.65
CA ASP A 25 9.46 -3.57 7.70
C ASP A 25 8.23 -2.78 7.20
N LEU A 26 7.28 -3.50 6.61
CA LEU A 26 6.02 -2.96 6.09
C LEU A 26 5.24 -2.12 7.11
N LYS A 27 5.30 -2.49 8.38
CA LYS A 27 4.54 -1.81 9.44
C LYS A 27 5.05 -0.39 9.61
N ASN A 28 6.36 -0.25 9.73
CA ASN A 28 7.00 1.04 9.90
C ASN A 28 7.02 1.82 8.58
N PHE A 29 7.26 1.14 7.47
CA PHE A 29 7.38 1.76 6.16
C PHE A 29 6.06 2.34 5.64
N LEU A 30 4.97 1.57 5.70
CA LEU A 30 3.65 2.03 5.24
C LEU A 30 2.79 2.62 6.36
N PHE A 31 3.30 2.78 7.58
CA PHE A 31 2.53 3.24 8.75
C PHE A 31 1.31 2.38 9.09
N LEU A 32 1.41 1.06 8.86
CA LEU A 32 0.33 0.09 9.06
C LEU A 32 0.37 -0.56 10.44
N ASN A 33 -0.70 -1.28 10.81
CA ASN A 33 -0.66 -2.17 11.97
C ASN A 33 -0.26 -3.59 11.54
N ALA A 34 0.19 -4.41 12.49
CA ALA A 34 0.68 -5.76 12.21
C ALA A 34 -0.34 -6.66 11.51
N ARG A 35 -1.64 -6.48 11.79
CA ARG A 35 -2.71 -7.27 11.16
C ARG A 35 -2.82 -6.98 9.67
N ILE A 36 -2.88 -5.69 9.29
CA ILE A 36 -2.95 -5.30 7.89
C ILE A 36 -1.66 -5.71 7.16
N CYS A 37 -0.50 -5.55 7.81
CA CYS A 37 0.78 -5.98 7.22
C CYS A 37 0.76 -7.46 6.84
N LYS A 38 0.34 -8.32 7.77
CA LYS A 38 0.28 -9.76 7.54
C LYS A 38 -0.67 -10.14 6.39
N GLU A 39 -1.75 -9.39 6.20
CA GLU A 39 -2.71 -9.66 5.12
C GLU A 39 -2.17 -9.22 3.73
N ILE A 40 -1.30 -8.20 3.67
CA ILE A 40 -0.76 -7.67 2.40
C ILE A 40 0.68 -8.09 2.09
N GLU A 41 1.42 -8.67 3.04
CA GLU A 41 2.87 -8.89 2.91
C GLU A 41 3.25 -9.67 1.66
N ASN A 42 2.45 -10.70 1.33
CA ASN A 42 2.66 -11.56 0.16
C ASN A 42 2.15 -10.94 -1.15
N LEU A 43 1.46 -9.79 -1.07
CA LEU A 43 0.96 -9.02 -2.20
C LEU A 43 1.92 -7.87 -2.56
N CYS A 44 2.86 -7.54 -1.67
CA CYS A 44 3.81 -6.45 -1.84
C CYS A 44 5.03 -6.89 -2.65
N ARG A 45 5.37 -6.13 -3.67
CA ARG A 45 6.64 -6.20 -4.41
C ARG A 45 7.31 -4.83 -4.37
N TYR A 46 8.64 -4.82 -4.40
CA TYR A 46 9.43 -3.61 -4.26
C TYR A 46 10.34 -3.43 -5.46
N ASN A 47 10.40 -2.20 -5.96
CA ASN A 47 11.36 -1.80 -6.96
C ASN A 47 12.57 -1.21 -6.24
N SER A 48 13.72 -1.82 -6.46
CA SER A 48 14.98 -1.41 -5.84
C SER A 48 16.10 -1.32 -6.85
N TYR A 49 17.12 -0.52 -6.53
CA TYR A 49 18.37 -0.45 -7.26
C TYR A 49 19.53 -0.20 -6.28
N VAL A 50 20.76 -0.48 -6.73
CA VAL A 50 21.98 -0.29 -5.91
C VAL A 50 22.70 0.97 -6.36
N ASN A 51 23.06 1.83 -5.41
CA ASN A 51 23.85 3.04 -5.62
C ASN A 51 25.04 3.09 -4.65
N PHE A 52 26.28 3.04 -5.14
CA PHE A 52 27.51 3.13 -4.33
C PHE A 52 27.49 2.32 -3.00
N ALA A 53 26.93 1.10 -3.05
CA ALA A 53 26.72 0.14 -1.95
C ALA A 53 25.42 0.23 -1.14
N GLU A 54 24.58 1.24 -1.37
CA GLU A 54 23.27 1.37 -0.73
C GLU A 54 22.17 0.76 -1.61
N THR A 55 21.19 0.10 -0.99
CA THR A 55 19.97 -0.33 -1.69
C THR A 55 18.91 0.75 -1.53
N LEU A 56 18.50 1.33 -2.65
CA LEU A 56 17.49 2.38 -2.72
C LEU A 56 16.18 1.79 -3.25
N LEU A 57 15.08 2.12 -2.57
CA LEU A 57 13.74 1.84 -3.06
C LEU A 57 13.19 3.06 -3.79
N ASN A 58 12.56 2.80 -4.94
CA ASN A 58 11.86 3.83 -5.71
C ASN A 58 10.38 3.51 -5.98
N GLY A 59 9.90 2.37 -5.48
CA GLY A 59 8.49 2.03 -5.59
C GLY A 59 8.06 0.75 -4.90
N ILE A 60 6.74 0.63 -4.72
CA ILE A 60 6.03 -0.52 -4.19
C ILE A 60 4.90 -0.86 -5.15
N GLN A 61 4.67 -2.15 -5.38
CA GLN A 61 3.45 -2.67 -5.99
C GLN A 61 2.70 -3.50 -4.97
N ILE A 62 1.39 -3.32 -4.90
CA ILE A 62 0.48 -4.14 -4.08
C ILE A 62 -0.53 -4.75 -5.04
N GLU A 63 -0.39 -6.06 -5.30
CA GLU A 63 -1.18 -6.76 -6.31
C GLU A 63 -1.70 -8.09 -5.77
N GLY A 64 -3.00 -8.34 -5.91
CA GLY A 64 -3.63 -9.62 -5.57
C GLY A 64 -4.96 -9.47 -4.85
N LYS A 65 -5.35 -10.47 -4.06
CA LYS A 65 -6.65 -10.53 -3.39
C LYS A 65 -6.55 -10.95 -1.94
N ILE A 66 -7.45 -10.43 -1.12
CA ILE A 66 -7.62 -10.79 0.29
C ILE A 66 -9.08 -11.19 0.51
N GLU A 67 -9.29 -12.42 1.00
CA GLU A 67 -10.62 -12.97 1.30
C GLU A 67 -11.00 -12.85 2.80
N THR A 68 -10.26 -12.02 3.55
CA THR A 68 -10.44 -11.78 4.99
C THR A 68 -10.95 -10.39 5.30
N VAL A 69 -11.41 -10.20 6.54
CA VAL A 69 -11.87 -8.89 7.03
C VAL A 69 -10.71 -7.89 7.06
N PHE A 70 -10.73 -6.96 6.10
CA PHE A 70 -9.70 -5.96 5.89
C PHE A 70 -10.19 -4.55 6.23
N ASN A 71 -9.42 -3.81 7.05
CA ASN A 71 -9.76 -2.44 7.41
C ASN A 71 -9.29 -1.44 6.34
N HIS A 72 -10.05 -1.32 5.26
CA HIS A 72 -9.74 -0.45 4.12
C HIS A 72 -9.59 1.02 4.52
N LYS A 73 -10.39 1.53 5.47
CA LYS A 73 -10.29 2.92 5.95
C LYS A 73 -8.93 3.22 6.57
N ARG A 74 -8.44 2.31 7.43
CA ARG A 74 -7.13 2.45 8.06
C ARG A 74 -5.99 2.29 7.05
N PHE A 75 -6.15 1.41 6.08
CA PHE A 75 -5.21 1.27 4.98
C PHE A 75 -5.11 2.57 4.18
N ILE A 76 -6.23 3.16 3.75
CA ILE A 76 -6.26 4.46 3.04
C ILE A 76 -5.57 5.56 3.84
N ALA A 77 -5.87 5.67 5.14
CA ALA A 77 -5.24 6.69 5.99
C ALA A 77 -3.72 6.53 6.06
N ALA A 78 -3.24 5.29 6.10
CA ALA A 78 -1.81 4.99 6.10
C ALA A 78 -1.15 5.32 4.76
N LEU A 79 -1.81 4.99 3.63
CA LEU A 79 -1.36 5.37 2.29
C LEU A 79 -1.28 6.90 2.10
N LYS A 80 -2.31 7.64 2.56
CA LYS A 80 -2.30 9.12 2.56
C LYS A 80 -1.12 9.67 3.37
N LYS A 81 -0.85 9.09 4.55
CA LYS A 81 0.31 9.48 5.37
C LYS A 81 1.64 9.19 4.66
N PHE A 82 1.77 8.02 4.07
CA PHE A 82 2.96 7.64 3.28
C PHE A 82 3.22 8.65 2.16
N GLN A 83 2.18 9.04 1.43
CA GLN A 83 2.27 10.04 0.37
C GLN A 83 2.81 11.38 0.86
N LEU A 84 2.33 11.86 2.01
CA LEU A 84 2.78 13.13 2.58
C LEU A 84 4.26 13.07 3.00
N VAL A 85 4.70 11.95 3.57
CA VAL A 85 6.07 11.78 4.08
C VAL A 85 7.07 11.60 2.93
N HIS A 86 6.74 10.76 1.94
CA HIS A 86 7.66 10.34 0.89
C HIS A 86 7.41 11.02 -0.46
N LYS A 87 6.50 12.00 -0.52
CA LYS A 87 6.09 12.70 -1.76
C LYS A 87 5.78 11.72 -2.90
N SER A 88 5.10 10.62 -2.57
CA SER A 88 4.90 9.53 -3.52
C SER A 88 3.82 9.85 -4.57
N SER A 89 3.98 9.29 -5.76
CA SER A 89 2.98 9.25 -6.82
C SER A 89 2.33 7.87 -6.89
N TRP A 90 1.09 7.81 -7.37
CA TRP A 90 0.24 6.62 -7.29
C TRP A 90 -0.38 6.31 -8.64
N LYS A 91 -0.57 5.02 -8.95
CA LYS A 91 -1.33 4.53 -10.10
C LYS A 91 -2.13 3.28 -9.77
N GLY A 92 -3.25 3.08 -10.46
CA GLY A 92 -4.10 1.91 -10.29
C GLY A 92 -5.23 2.11 -9.27
N PHE A 93 -5.69 1.02 -8.67
CA PHE A 93 -6.85 1.01 -7.79
C PHE A 93 -6.82 -0.17 -6.83
N PHE A 94 -7.70 -0.14 -5.83
CA PHE A 94 -8.10 -1.33 -5.10
C PHE A 94 -9.61 -1.31 -4.85
N THR A 95 -10.19 -2.48 -4.62
CA THR A 95 -11.64 -2.63 -4.41
C THR A 95 -11.94 -3.16 -3.02
N TYR A 96 -13.13 -2.86 -2.53
CA TYR A 96 -13.77 -3.49 -1.38
C TYR A 96 -15.13 -4.00 -1.83
N GLU A 97 -15.43 -5.27 -1.55
CA GLU A 97 -16.74 -5.85 -1.81
C GLU A 97 -17.16 -6.70 -0.62
N ASP A 98 -18.37 -6.48 -0.12
CA ASP A 98 -19.05 -7.39 0.79
C ASP A 98 -20.52 -7.58 0.40
N THR A 99 -21.30 -8.26 1.26
CA THR A 99 -22.73 -8.52 1.00
C THR A 99 -23.63 -7.27 1.05
N LYS A 100 -23.11 -6.12 1.47
CA LYS A 100 -23.84 -4.87 1.69
C LYS A 100 -23.35 -3.74 0.79
N ASP A 101 -22.04 -3.59 0.64
CA ASP A 101 -21.39 -2.45 0.00
C ASP A 101 -20.30 -2.90 -0.99
N ASN A 102 -20.07 -2.08 -2.01
CA ASN A 102 -18.97 -2.22 -2.96
C ASN A 102 -18.35 -0.84 -3.24
N PHE A 103 -17.03 -0.73 -3.06
CA PHE A 103 -16.27 0.50 -3.30
C PHE A 103 -15.05 0.21 -4.17
N ILE A 104 -14.74 1.15 -5.07
CA ILE A 104 -13.51 1.17 -5.85
C ILE A 104 -12.75 2.45 -5.49
N PHE A 105 -11.50 2.31 -5.08
CA PHE A 105 -10.63 3.42 -4.69
C PHE A 105 -9.51 3.58 -5.72
N LYS A 106 -9.43 4.72 -6.40
CA LYS A 106 -8.44 4.97 -7.47
C LYS A 106 -7.30 5.87 -7.00
N ALA A 107 -6.15 5.68 -7.61
CA ALA A 107 -4.90 6.38 -7.30
C ALA A 107 -4.93 7.93 -7.28
N PRO A 108 -5.75 8.64 -8.07
CA PRO A 108 -5.93 10.09 -7.91
C PRO A 108 -6.89 10.47 -6.77
N ASP A 109 -7.84 9.60 -6.42
CA ASP A 109 -8.88 9.87 -5.41
C ASP A 109 -8.38 9.70 -3.97
N PHE A 110 -7.15 9.20 -3.79
CA PHE A 110 -6.46 9.25 -2.48
C PHE A 110 -6.00 10.67 -2.14
N MET A 111 -5.95 11.57 -3.11
CA MET A 111 -5.67 12.98 -2.90
C MET A 111 -6.96 13.74 -2.58
N GLN A 112 -6.91 14.49 -1.47
CA GLN A 112 -7.93 15.40 -0.92
C GLN A 112 -9.10 14.78 -0.13
N GLU A 113 -9.03 14.93 1.19
CA GLU A 113 -9.90 15.90 1.87
C GLU A 113 -8.97 16.72 2.79
N LEU A 114 -8.45 17.82 2.28
CA LEU A 114 -8.02 18.94 3.11
C LEU A 114 -9.14 19.96 2.98
N ALA A 115 -10.08 19.91 3.93
CA ALA A 115 -10.95 21.04 4.24
C ALA A 115 -10.20 21.96 5.20
#